data_AF-A0AAF0XMQ9-F1
#
_entry.id   AF-A0AAF0XMQ9-F1
#
_cell.length_a   1.000
_cell.length_b   1.000
_cell.length_c   1.000
_cell.angle_alpha   90.00
_cell.angle_beta   90.00
_cell.angle_gamma   90.00
#
_symmetry.space_group_name_H-M   'P 1'
#
loop_
_entity.id
_entity.type
_entity.pdbx_description
1 polymer ?
#
loop_
_entity_poly.entity_id
_entity_poly.type
_entity_poly.pdbx_seq_one_letter_code
_entity_poly.pdbx_strand_id
1 'polypeptide(L)' 'MEDVEYGWGVGSVVAMLVVVVCLFFLPLVIGALTPPPIYIFFFVAIFLAANYIFMSNASS' A
#
# COMPACT_ATOMS: atom_id res chain seq x y z
N MET A 1 -14.07 3.90 31.34
CA MET A 1 -14.20 3.99 29.87
C MET A 1 -12.79 3.85 29.39
N GLU A 2 -12.43 2.64 28.97
CA GLU A 2 -11.05 2.31 28.62
C GLU A 2 -10.77 2.91 27.26
N ASP A 3 -9.81 3.82 27.22
CA ASP A 3 -9.38 4.53 26.03
C ASP A 3 -8.85 3.52 25.01
N VAL A 4 -9.72 3.23 24.04
CA VAL A 4 -9.43 2.46 22.82
C VAL A 4 -8.55 3.35 21.94
N GLU A 5 -7.35 3.66 22.43
CA GLU A 5 -6.40 4.54 21.77
C GLU A 5 -5.77 3.77 20.60
N TYR A 6 -6.52 3.77 19.50
CA TYR A 6 -6.03 4.30 18.24
C TYR A 6 -4.71 3.73 17.70
N GLY A 7 -4.56 2.40 17.76
CA GLY A 7 -3.65 1.65 16.88
C GLY A 7 -3.96 1.77 15.38
N TRP A 8 -4.92 2.62 15.00
CA TRP A 8 -5.19 3.06 13.64
C TRP A 8 -4.19 4.15 13.23
N GLY A 9 -2.90 3.83 13.35
CA GLY A 9 -1.82 4.74 13.05
C GLY A 9 -1.93 5.28 11.62
N VAL A 10 -1.48 6.52 11.42
CA VAL A 10 -1.47 7.24 10.14
C VAL A 10 -1.04 6.36 8.96
N GLY A 11 -0.11 5.42 9.15
CA GLY A 11 0.29 4.54 8.06
C GLY A 11 -0.71 3.44 7.67
N SER A 12 -1.66 3.04 8.52
CA SER A 12 -2.79 2.18 8.12
C SER A 12 -3.73 2.96 7.18
N VAL A 13 -3.98 4.23 7.49
CA VAL A 13 -4.76 5.13 6.62
C VAL A 13 -4.03 5.39 5.30
N VAL A 14 -2.72 5.61 5.34
CA VAL A 14 -1.90 5.79 4.13
C VAL A 14 -1.85 4.51 3.29
N ALA A 15 -1.66 3.33 3.90
CA ALA A 15 -1.67 2.05 3.18
C ALA A 15 -3.03 1.78 2.52
N MET A 16 -4.13 2.03 3.24
CA MET A 16 -5.48 1.92 2.69
C MET A 16 -5.69 2.89 1.51
N LEU A 17 -5.26 4.16 1.64
CA LEU A 17 -5.35 5.14 0.56
C LEU A 17 -4.54 4.71 -0.67
N VAL A 18 -3.34 4.15 -0.49
CA VAL A 18 -2.56 3.65 -1.62
C VAL A 18 -3.24 2.47 -2.30
N VAL A 19 -3.79 1.51 -1.54
CA VAL A 19 -4.53 0.38 -2.11
C VAL A 19 -5.76 0.86 -2.90
N VAL A 20 -6.51 1.84 -2.37
CA VAL A 20 -7.66 2.44 -3.05
C VAL A 20 -7.22 3.12 -4.35
N VAL A 21 -6.17 3.96 -4.31
CA VAL A 21 -5.65 4.62 -5.51
C VAL A 21 -5.19 3.59 -6.54
N CYS A 22 -4.49 2.53 -6.14
CA CYS A 22 -4.12 1.45 -7.05
C CYS A 22 -5.36 0.77 -7.66
N LEU A 23 -6.35 0.38 -6.87
CA LEU A 23 -7.54 -0.32 -7.40
C LEU A 23 -8.35 0.54 -8.38
N PHE A 24 -8.45 1.85 -8.15
CA PHE A 24 -9.21 2.75 -9.02
C PHE A 24 -8.41 3.24 -10.23
N PHE A 25 -7.13 3.58 -10.07
CA PHE A 25 -6.36 4.22 -11.16
C PHE A 25 -5.53 3.24 -11.99
N LEU A 26 -5.12 2.10 -11.44
CA LEU A 26 -4.36 1.09 -12.17
C LEU A 26 -5.16 0.52 -13.37
N PRO A 27 -6.46 0.16 -13.26
CA PRO A 27 -7.26 -0.24 -14.44
C PRO A 27 -7.52 0.90 -15.43
N LEU A 28 -7.48 2.16 -15.01
CA LEU A 28 -7.59 3.32 -15.91
C LEU A 28 -6.31 3.55 -16.74
N VAL A 29 -5.16 3.12 -16.21
CA VAL A 29 -3.85 3.21 -16.89
C VAL A 29 -3.57 1.99 -17.78
N ILE A 30 -4.25 0.86 -17.55
CA ILE A 30 -4.14 -0.33 -18.39
C ILE A 30 -4.90 -0.09 -19.72
N GLY A 31 -4.22 0.53 -20.69
CA GLY A 31 -4.51 0.37 -22.12
C GLY A 31 -4.20 -1.07 -22.59
N ALA A 32 -4.26 -1.34 -23.90
CA ALA A 32 -4.02 -2.66 -24.50
C ALA A 32 -2.91 -3.42 -23.76
N LEU A 33 -3.21 -4.66 -23.29
CA LEU A 33 -2.42 -5.51 -22.39
C LEU A 33 -0.97 -5.72 -22.88
N THR A 34 -0.14 -4.69 -22.79
CA THR A 34 1.29 -4.77 -23.03
C THR A 34 1.94 -5.43 -21.82
N PRO A 35 2.97 -6.25 -22.02
CA PRO A 35 3.65 -6.93 -20.92
C PRO A 35 4.09 -5.91 -19.85
N PRO A 36 3.87 -6.23 -18.55
CA PRO A 36 4.20 -5.31 -17.47
C PRO A 36 5.67 -4.91 -17.56
N PRO A 37 5.97 -3.62 -17.59
CA PRO A 37 7.35 -3.18 -17.62
C PRO A 37 8.10 -3.62 -16.35
N ILE A 38 9.36 -4.01 -16.51
CA ILE A 38 10.21 -4.56 -15.43
C ILE A 38 10.27 -3.66 -14.19
N TYR A 39 10.19 -2.34 -14.35
CA TYR A 39 10.21 -1.39 -13.23
C TYR A 39 9.02 -1.54 -12.26
N ILE A 40 7.88 -2.11 -12.70
CA ILE A 40 6.73 -2.37 -11.82
C ILE A 40 7.10 -3.36 -10.71
N PHE A 41 7.92 -4.37 -11.01
CA PHE A 41 8.35 -5.33 -9.99
C PHE A 41 9.21 -4.69 -8.90
N PHE A 42 10.04 -3.69 -9.26
CA PHE A 42 10.78 -2.90 -8.28
C PHE A 42 9.85 -2.05 -7.41
N PHE A 43 8.83 -1.41 -8.01
CA PHE A 43 7.83 -0.67 -7.25
C PHE A 43 7.05 -1.56 -6.28
N VAL A 44 6.63 -2.75 -6.72
CA VAL A 44 5.94 -3.73 -5.87
C VAL A 44 6.83 -4.15 -4.71
N ALA A 45 8.11 -4.46 -4.96
CA ALA A 45 9.06 -4.85 -3.92
C ALA A 45 9.28 -3.73 -2.87
N ILE A 46 9.46 -2.48 -3.32
CA ILE A 46 9.61 -1.32 -2.44
C ILE A 46 8.35 -1.11 -1.60
N PHE A 47 7.18 -1.20 -2.23
CA PHE A 47 5.90 -1.03 -1.55
C PHE A 47 5.68 -2.12 -0.49
N LEU A 48 6.00 -3.37 -0.82
CA LEU A 48 5.91 -4.49 0.11
C LEU A 48 6.84 -4.32 1.31
N ALA A 49 8.09 -3.90 1.06
CA ALA A 49 9.08 -3.63 2.11
C ALA A 49 8.63 -2.48 3.03
N ALA A 50 8.09 -1.40 2.46
CA ALA A 50 7.56 -0.27 3.24
C ALA A 50 6.37 -0.69 4.12
N ASN A 51 5.44 -1.48 3.58
CA ASN A 51 4.32 -2.02 4.36
C ASN A 51 4.79 -2.99 5.45
N TYR A 52 5.79 -3.83 5.16
CA TYR A 52 6.36 -4.74 6.14
C TYR A 52 7.00 -3.99 7.32
N ILE A 53 7.81 -2.96 7.04
CA ILE A 53 8.42 -2.11 8.07
C ILE A 53 7.35 -1.35 8.86
N PHE A 54 6.33 -0.85 8.17
CA PHE A 54 5.23 -0.16 8.83
C PHE A 54 4.46 -1.12 9.77
N MET A 55 4.12 -2.31 9.30
CA MET A 55 3.45 -3.34 10.11
C MET A 55 4.33 -3.84 11.25
N SER A 56 5.65 -3.96 11.07
CA SER A 56 6.57 -4.38 12.14
C SER A 56 6.64 -3.36 13.27
N ASN A 57 6.60 -2.06 12.93
CA ASN A 57 6.56 -0.97 13.91
C ASN A 57 5.18 -0.84 14.59
N ALA A 58 4.09 -1.19 13.92
CA ALA A 58 2.75 -1.19 14.51
C ALA A 58 2.48 -2.43 15.38
N SER A 59 3.23 -3.51 15.19
CA SER A 59 3.14 -4.77 15.95
C SER A 59 4.01 -4.78 17.22
N SER A 60 4.82 -3.75 17.45
CA SER A 60 5.63 -3.57 18.67
C SER A 60 4.95 -2.60 19.62
#